data_AF-A0A674JFM4-F1
#
_entry.id   AF-A0A674JFM4-F1
#
_cell.length_a   1.000
_cell.length_b   1.000
_cell.length_c   1.000
_cell.angle_alpha   90.00
_cell.angle_beta   90.00
_cell.angle_gamma   90.00
#
_symmetry.space_group_name_H-M   'P 1'
#
loop_
_entity.id
_entity.type
_entity.pdbx_description
1 polymer ?
#
loop_
_entity_poly.entity_id
_entity_poly.type
_entity_poly.pdbx_seq_one_letter_code
_entity_poly.pdbx_strand_id
1 'polypeptide(L)'
;MKNWDTLDEQGVCSADKDCEDAFRVCQKLDIPFHQVSYVKEYWNEVFSYLVNEYELGRTPNPDIMCNKHIKFNYFLRYALDNLGADAVATGHYARTSLEDEEIFQQKHIKRPQGLFRNRFEVRNAVKLLTGADHLKDQTFFLSQISQDALRRTIFPLGGLTKDFVKKIAAEHGFHHVLKRKESMGICFIGERNFENFILEYLEPRPGNFVSIEDNKVIGTHKGCFLYTIGQRAKLSGLSEAWFVVDKDATSGNIFVVSLFTLILCEINAGIA
;
A
#
# COMPACT_ATOMS: atom_id res chain seq x y z
N MET A 1 -9.72 12.09 -0.83
CA MET A 1 -10.38 10.89 -1.38
C MET A 1 -11.00 10.12 -0.23
N LYS A 2 -12.27 9.68 -0.33
CA LYS A 2 -12.90 8.72 0.59
C LYS A 2 -12.99 7.37 -0.14
N ASN A 3 -12.22 6.37 0.30
CA ASN A 3 -12.09 5.09 -0.42
C ASN A 3 -12.55 3.88 0.39
N TRP A 4 -12.93 4.09 1.65
CA TRP A 4 -13.51 3.09 2.51
C TRP A 4 -14.69 3.72 3.22
N ASP A 5 -15.79 2.97 3.36
CA ASP A 5 -16.91 3.40 4.19
C ASP A 5 -16.86 2.69 5.53
N THR A 6 -16.77 3.47 6.61
CA THR A 6 -16.71 2.95 7.97
C THR A 6 -18.10 2.80 8.59
N LEU A 7 -19.16 3.25 7.91
CA LEU A 7 -20.54 3.16 8.42
C LEU A 7 -21.03 1.71 8.51
N ASP A 8 -20.41 0.79 7.76
CA ASP A 8 -20.76 -0.64 7.74
C ASP A 8 -20.04 -1.45 8.85
N GLU A 9 -19.18 -0.82 9.67
CA GLU A 9 -18.33 -1.51 10.65
C GLU A 9 -18.32 -0.74 11.98
N GLN A 10 -18.23 -1.42 13.14
CA GLN A 10 -18.44 -0.83 14.49
C GLN A 10 -17.31 0.13 14.97
N GLY A 11 -16.64 0.85 14.07
CA GLY A 11 -15.48 1.70 14.34
C GLY A 11 -15.78 3.20 14.45
N VAL A 12 -14.95 3.91 15.23
CA VAL A 12 -14.92 5.38 15.23
C VAL A 12 -14.37 5.89 13.89
N CYS A 13 -15.13 6.73 13.18
CA CYS A 13 -14.73 7.26 11.87
C CYS A 13 -13.47 8.15 11.98
N SER A 14 -12.31 7.62 11.58
CA SER A 14 -11.06 8.38 11.44
C SER A 14 -11.05 9.25 10.20
N ALA A 15 -11.76 8.83 9.15
CA ALA A 15 -11.81 9.49 7.85
C ALA A 15 -12.37 10.92 7.91
N ASP A 16 -13.35 11.17 8.78
CA ASP A 16 -13.94 12.51 8.94
C ASP A 16 -12.91 13.49 9.54
N LYS A 17 -12.08 13.02 10.48
CA LYS A 17 -11.01 13.84 11.08
C LYS A 17 -9.90 14.13 10.08
N ASP A 18 -9.51 13.15 9.28
CA ASP A 18 -8.52 13.36 8.20
C ASP A 18 -9.04 14.33 7.14
N CYS A 19 -10.33 14.25 6.81
CA CYS A 19 -10.98 15.19 5.90
C CYS A 19 -11.00 16.61 6.48
N GLU A 20 -11.33 16.75 7.77
CA GLU A 20 -11.34 18.05 8.45
C GLU A 20 -9.94 18.67 8.52
N ASP A 21 -8.91 17.89 8.86
CA ASP A 21 -7.53 18.36 8.88
C ASP A 21 -7.06 18.78 7.47
N ALA A 22 -7.40 18.01 6.44
CA ALA A 22 -7.09 18.39 5.06
C ALA A 22 -7.79 19.68 4.63
N PHE A 23 -9.07 19.84 4.99
CA PHE A 23 -9.82 21.07 4.73
C PHE A 23 -9.19 22.29 5.42
N ARG A 24 -8.80 22.16 6.70
CA ARG A 24 -8.12 23.24 7.45
C ARG A 24 -6.78 23.63 6.83
N VAL A 25 -6.02 22.66 6.33
CA VAL A 25 -4.75 22.93 5.63
C VAL A 25 -5.02 23.72 4.34
N CYS A 26 -5.97 23.26 3.52
CA CYS A 26 -6.37 23.94 2.28
C CYS A 26 -6.86 25.37 2.55
N GLN A 27 -7.69 25.58 3.57
CA GLN A 27 -8.18 26.90 3.95
C GLN A 27 -7.04 27.85 4.34
N LYS A 28 -6.05 27.35 5.08
CA LYS A 28 -4.89 28.16 5.51
C LYS A 28 -3.95 28.53 4.36
N LEU A 29 -3.87 27.68 3.33
CA LEU A 29 -3.03 27.90 2.15
C LEU A 29 -3.76 28.61 1.00
N ASP A 30 -5.04 28.94 1.17
CA ASP A 30 -5.90 29.46 0.10
C ASP A 30 -5.95 28.55 -1.14
N ILE A 31 -6.08 27.24 -0.90
CA ILE A 31 -6.17 26.21 -1.95
C ILE A 31 -7.60 25.64 -1.97
N PRO A 32 -8.27 25.54 -3.13
CA PRO A 32 -9.56 24.88 -3.23
C PRO A 32 -9.53 23.44 -2.72
N PHE A 33 -10.46 23.09 -1.83
CA PHE A 33 -10.60 21.74 -1.31
C PHE A 33 -11.65 20.95 -2.11
N HIS A 34 -11.27 19.77 -2.58
CA HIS A 34 -12.16 18.85 -3.30
C HIS A 34 -12.21 17.50 -2.58
N GLN A 35 -13.42 16.94 -2.48
CA GLN A 35 -13.63 15.59 -2.00
C GLN A 35 -14.24 14.74 -3.12
N VAL A 36 -13.66 13.56 -3.30
CA VAL A 36 -14.13 12.54 -4.24
C VAL A 36 -14.17 11.19 -3.53
N SER A 37 -15.17 10.38 -3.84
CA SER A 37 -15.34 9.03 -3.32
C SER A 37 -14.90 8.02 -4.37
N TYR A 38 -14.06 7.06 -3.96
CA TYR A 38 -13.70 5.87 -4.75
C TYR A 38 -13.97 4.58 -3.97
N VAL A 39 -14.96 4.58 -3.08
CA VAL A 39 -15.30 3.40 -2.26
C VAL A 39 -15.57 2.18 -3.13
N LYS A 40 -16.33 2.35 -4.21
CA LYS A 40 -16.67 1.25 -5.13
C LYS A 40 -15.44 0.74 -5.89
N GLU A 41 -14.63 1.64 -6.41
CA GLU A 41 -13.41 1.30 -7.15
C GLU A 41 -12.39 0.64 -6.24
N TYR A 42 -12.21 1.16 -5.03
CA TYR A 42 -11.32 0.56 -4.03
C TYR A 42 -11.77 -0.84 -3.64
N TRP A 43 -13.08 -1.03 -3.40
CA TRP A 43 -13.64 -2.34 -3.10
C TRP A 43 -13.35 -3.37 -4.21
N ASN A 44 -13.59 -2.99 -5.46
CA ASN A 44 -13.47 -3.89 -6.60
C ASN A 44 -12.01 -4.16 -6.99
N GLU A 45 -11.18 -3.13 -7.04
CA GLU A 45 -9.84 -3.21 -7.63
C GLU A 45 -8.74 -3.49 -6.59
N VAL A 46 -9.00 -3.20 -5.31
CA VAL A 46 -8.00 -3.35 -4.23
C VAL A 46 -8.45 -4.40 -3.23
N PHE A 47 -9.64 -4.23 -2.65
CA PHE A 47 -10.08 -5.08 -1.54
C PHE A 47 -10.49 -6.47 -1.98
N SER A 48 -11.22 -6.60 -3.09
CA SER A 48 -11.58 -7.90 -3.64
C SER A 48 -10.34 -8.68 -4.09
N TYR A 49 -9.34 -8.01 -4.65
CA TYR A 49 -8.03 -8.60 -4.92
C TYR A 49 -7.36 -9.11 -3.64
N LEU A 50 -7.34 -8.29 -2.58
CA LEU A 50 -6.78 -8.67 -1.27
C LEU A 50 -7.42 -9.97 -0.75
N VAL A 51 -8.75 -10.04 -0.73
CA VAL A 51 -9.52 -11.19 -0.24
C VAL A 51 -9.22 -12.43 -1.09
N ASN A 52 -9.28 -12.32 -2.42
CA ASN A 52 -9.01 -13.44 -3.33
C ASN A 52 -7.58 -14.00 -3.18
N GLU A 53 -6.59 -13.14 -3.02
CA GLU A 53 -5.20 -13.57 -2.83
C GLU A 53 -5.01 -14.32 -1.50
N TYR A 54 -5.72 -13.88 -0.45
CA TYR A 54 -5.73 -14.58 0.84
C TYR A 54 -6.43 -15.93 0.76
N GLU A 55 -7.54 -16.07 0.03
CA GLU A 55 -8.18 -17.37 -0.21
C GLU A 55 -7.24 -18.37 -0.88
N LEU A 56 -6.35 -17.87 -1.75
CA LEU A 56 -5.32 -18.65 -2.42
C LEU A 56 -4.07 -18.88 -1.55
N GLY A 57 -4.12 -18.51 -0.28
CA GLY A 57 -3.04 -18.70 0.69
C GLY A 57 -1.85 -17.76 0.48
N ARG A 58 -1.97 -16.71 -0.35
CA ARG A 58 -0.90 -15.72 -0.57
C ARG A 58 -0.99 -14.57 0.43
N THR A 59 0.08 -13.77 0.51
CA THR A 59 0.11 -12.53 1.30
C THR A 59 0.20 -11.34 0.34
N PRO A 60 -0.94 -10.77 -0.09
CA PRO A 60 -0.97 -9.63 -1.00
C PRO A 60 -0.50 -8.32 -0.34
N ASN A 61 -0.08 -7.36 -1.17
CA ASN A 61 0.15 -5.98 -0.74
C ASN A 61 -0.92 -5.05 -1.36
N PRO A 62 -1.96 -4.65 -0.59
CA PRO A 62 -3.04 -3.81 -1.10
C PRO A 62 -2.60 -2.38 -1.44
N ASP A 63 -1.53 -1.87 -0.83
CA ASP A 63 -1.08 -0.49 -1.05
C ASP A 63 -0.49 -0.32 -2.46
N ILE A 64 0.19 -1.35 -3.00
CA ILE A 64 0.64 -1.38 -4.39
C ILE A 64 -0.57 -1.28 -5.33
N MET A 65 -1.64 -2.05 -5.07
CA MET A 65 -2.87 -2.01 -5.88
C MET A 65 -3.59 -0.67 -5.73
N CYS A 66 -3.65 -0.12 -4.52
CA CYS A 66 -4.25 1.18 -4.26
C CYS A 66 -3.53 2.29 -5.04
N ASN A 67 -2.20 2.28 -5.09
CA ASN A 67 -1.46 3.25 -5.89
C ASN A 67 -1.76 3.04 -7.38
N LYS A 68 -1.62 1.81 -7.88
CA LYS A 68 -1.83 1.48 -9.29
C LYS A 68 -3.23 1.83 -9.82
N HIS A 69 -4.27 1.43 -9.10
CA HIS A 69 -5.65 1.53 -9.56
C HIS A 69 -6.32 2.83 -9.10
N ILE A 70 -6.13 3.24 -7.85
CA ILE A 70 -6.86 4.38 -7.28
C ILE A 70 -6.09 5.68 -7.47
N LYS A 71 -4.91 5.83 -6.84
CA LYS A 71 -4.20 7.12 -6.80
C LYS A 71 -3.65 7.53 -8.16
N PHE A 72 -3.07 6.59 -8.91
CA PHE A 72 -2.39 6.86 -10.18
C PHE A 72 -3.22 6.46 -11.41
N ASN A 73 -4.51 6.19 -11.22
CA ASN A 73 -5.44 5.92 -12.33
C ASN A 73 -6.78 6.64 -12.11
N TYR A 74 -7.67 6.21 -11.21
CA TYR A 74 -8.96 6.90 -11.02
C TYR A 74 -8.81 8.36 -10.57
N PHE A 75 -7.95 8.63 -9.57
CA PHE A 75 -7.69 10.00 -9.11
C PHE A 75 -7.00 10.84 -10.17
N LEU A 76 -5.98 10.29 -10.84
CA LEU A 76 -5.30 10.98 -11.94
C LEU A 76 -6.29 11.37 -13.05
N ARG A 77 -7.11 10.43 -13.53
CA ARG A 77 -8.10 10.71 -14.58
C ARG A 77 -9.10 11.78 -14.14
N TYR A 78 -9.60 11.70 -12.92
CA TYR A 78 -10.48 12.73 -12.37
C TYR A 78 -9.82 14.11 -12.34
N ALA A 79 -8.56 14.20 -11.88
CA ALA A 79 -7.83 15.46 -11.87
C ALA A 79 -7.66 16.04 -13.28
N LEU A 80 -7.25 15.22 -14.26
CA LEU A 80 -7.02 15.66 -15.63
C LEU A 80 -8.32 15.99 -16.38
N ASP A 81 -9.34 15.15 -16.27
CA ASP A 81 -10.55 15.22 -17.09
C ASP A 81 -11.67 16.07 -16.49
N ASN A 82 -11.77 16.13 -15.15
CA ASN A 82 -12.86 16.82 -14.46
C ASN A 82 -12.41 18.13 -13.82
N LEU A 83 -11.19 18.18 -13.28
CA LEU A 83 -10.64 19.42 -12.71
C LEU A 83 -9.81 20.22 -13.72
N GLY A 84 -9.47 19.63 -14.86
CA GLY A 84 -8.64 20.28 -15.89
C GLY A 84 -7.19 20.50 -15.45
N ALA A 85 -6.69 19.68 -14.50
CA ALA A 85 -5.31 19.77 -14.04
C ALA A 85 -4.33 19.30 -15.13
N ASP A 86 -3.13 19.86 -15.16
CA ASP A 86 -2.05 19.40 -16.02
C ASP A 86 -1.31 18.18 -15.44
N ALA A 87 -1.28 18.09 -14.11
CA ALA A 87 -0.59 17.07 -13.34
C ALA A 87 -1.21 16.86 -11.96
N VAL A 88 -0.81 15.80 -11.28
CA VAL A 88 -1.13 15.54 -9.87
C VAL A 88 0.12 15.58 -9.01
N ALA A 89 0.01 16.05 -7.78
CA ALA A 89 1.07 15.94 -6.79
C ALA A 89 0.63 15.00 -5.67
N THR A 90 1.56 14.23 -5.12
CA THR A 90 1.28 13.37 -3.96
C THR A 90 2.38 13.49 -2.91
N GLY A 91 2.03 13.26 -1.65
CA GLY A 91 2.98 13.26 -0.53
C GLY A 91 3.86 12.01 -0.45
N HIS A 92 4.10 11.30 -1.58
CA HIS A 92 4.99 10.14 -1.57
C HIS A 92 6.46 10.59 -1.53
N TYR A 93 7.28 9.89 -0.76
CA TYR A 93 8.74 10.03 -0.75
C TYR A 93 9.33 9.21 -1.89
N ALA A 94 9.26 9.78 -3.08
CA ALA A 94 9.83 9.24 -4.31
C ALA A 94 10.25 10.40 -5.22
N ARG A 95 11.04 10.13 -6.26
CA ARG A 95 11.44 11.13 -7.26
C ARG A 95 11.12 10.63 -8.65
N THR A 96 11.08 11.54 -9.62
CA THR A 96 10.99 11.19 -11.05
C THR A 96 12.20 11.74 -11.78
N SER A 97 12.50 11.21 -12.96
CA SER A 97 13.53 11.78 -13.84
C SER A 97 13.06 13.01 -14.62
N LEU A 98 11.82 13.46 -14.45
CA LEU A 98 11.33 14.71 -15.03
C LEU A 98 11.37 15.81 -13.98
N GLU A 99 11.75 17.00 -14.43
CA GLU A 99 11.60 18.24 -13.66
C GLU A 99 10.14 18.71 -13.69
N ASP A 100 9.74 19.49 -12.68
CA ASP A 100 8.35 19.93 -12.55
C ASP A 100 7.94 20.83 -13.75
N GLU A 101 8.84 21.68 -14.25
CA GLU A 101 8.61 22.51 -15.43
C GLU A 101 8.31 21.66 -16.69
N GLU A 102 9.03 20.53 -16.86
CA GLU A 102 8.80 19.61 -17.98
C GLU A 102 7.43 18.94 -17.90
N ILE A 103 6.89 18.75 -16.71
CA ILE A 103 5.55 18.18 -16.52
C ILE A 103 4.48 19.19 -16.96
N PHE A 104 4.59 20.44 -16.53
CA PHE A 104 3.61 21.49 -16.85
C PHE A 104 3.59 21.88 -18.34
N GLN A 105 4.68 21.70 -19.07
CA GLN A 105 4.72 21.97 -20.52
C GLN A 105 3.98 20.92 -21.37
N GLN A 106 3.62 19.77 -20.79
CA GLN A 106 3.02 18.69 -21.54
C GLN A 106 1.51 18.89 -21.72
N LYS A 107 1.07 19.12 -22.97
CA LYS A 107 -0.38 19.16 -23.28
C LYS A 107 -1.07 17.84 -22.92
N HIS A 108 -2.14 17.91 -22.13
CA HIS A 108 -3.03 16.77 -21.95
C HIS A 108 -3.96 16.63 -23.16
N ILE A 109 -3.68 15.63 -24.01
CA ILE A 109 -4.53 15.28 -25.15
C ILE A 109 -5.19 13.95 -24.80
N LYS A 110 -6.53 13.94 -24.70
CA LYS A 110 -7.29 12.70 -24.52
C LYS A 110 -6.92 11.73 -25.64
N ARG A 111 -6.40 10.56 -25.26
CA ARG A 111 -6.06 9.53 -26.25
C ARG A 111 -7.32 9.14 -27.03
N PRO A 112 -7.29 9.09 -28.37
CA PRO A 112 -8.39 8.55 -29.15
C PRO A 112 -8.65 7.10 -28.71
N GLN A 113 -9.90 6.76 -28.46
CA GLN A 113 -10.32 5.40 -28.06
C GLN A 113 -10.32 4.40 -29.24
N GLY A 114 -9.86 4.80 -30.44
CA GLY A 114 -9.85 3.98 -31.65
C GLY A 114 -8.69 2.98 -31.71
N LEU A 115 -8.81 1.98 -32.60
CA LEU A 115 -7.81 0.93 -32.83
C LEU A 115 -6.43 1.45 -33.28
N PHE A 116 -6.39 2.65 -33.87
CA PHE A 116 -5.15 3.26 -34.34
C PHE A 116 -4.47 4.00 -33.19
N ARG A 117 -3.68 3.26 -32.40
CA ARG A 117 -2.59 3.88 -31.63
C ARG A 117 -1.70 4.62 -32.61
N ASN A 118 -1.41 5.89 -32.32
CA ASN A 118 -0.42 6.65 -33.06
C ASN A 118 0.95 5.96 -32.86
N ARG A 119 1.30 5.02 -33.75
CA ARG A 119 2.52 4.19 -33.65
C ARG A 119 3.82 5.02 -33.64
N PHE A 120 3.70 6.31 -33.94
CA PHE A 120 4.79 7.27 -34.08
C PHE A 120 5.01 8.13 -32.82
N GLU A 121 4.16 8.05 -31.79
CA GLU A 121 4.36 8.84 -30.57
C GLU A 121 5.41 8.18 -29.66
N VAL A 122 6.68 8.37 -29.99
CA VAL A 122 7.81 7.93 -29.15
C VAL A 122 8.03 8.96 -28.06
N ARG A 123 7.68 8.63 -26.82
CA ARG A 123 8.00 9.45 -25.64
C ARG A 123 9.10 8.77 -24.84
N ASN A 124 10.19 9.49 -24.52
CA ASN A 124 11.28 8.97 -23.66
C ASN A 124 10.72 8.49 -22.33
N ALA A 125 11.06 7.26 -21.91
CA ALA A 125 10.53 6.69 -20.67
C ALA A 125 10.94 7.53 -19.45
N VAL A 126 9.98 7.75 -18.55
CA VAL A 126 10.23 8.43 -17.27
C VAL A 126 10.66 7.38 -16.25
N LYS A 127 11.71 7.69 -15.48
CA LYS A 127 12.21 6.81 -14.43
C LYS A 127 11.58 7.20 -13.10
N LEU A 128 11.13 6.20 -12.36
CA LEU A 128 10.83 6.33 -10.94
C LEU A 128 12.16 6.17 -10.18
N LEU A 129 12.47 7.14 -9.34
CA LEU A 129 13.73 7.23 -8.59
C LEU A 129 13.42 7.21 -7.09
N THR A 130 14.36 6.69 -6.30
CA THR A 130 14.22 6.66 -4.85
C THR A 130 14.17 8.07 -4.25
N GLY A 131 13.39 8.25 -3.19
CA GLY A 131 13.41 9.45 -2.37
C GLY A 131 14.78 9.70 -1.75
N ALA A 132 15.06 10.96 -1.39
CA ALA A 132 16.29 11.34 -0.69
C ALA A 132 16.31 10.78 0.74
N ASP A 133 15.14 10.62 1.36
CA ASP A 133 14.99 9.94 2.65
C ASP A 133 14.87 8.42 2.44
N HIS A 134 15.98 7.70 2.57
CA HIS A 134 16.01 6.26 2.38
C HIS A 134 15.12 5.48 3.37
N LEU A 135 14.90 6.01 4.57
CA LEU A 135 14.05 5.36 5.58
C LEU A 135 12.55 5.54 5.28
N LYS A 136 12.22 6.56 4.49
CA LYS A 136 10.86 6.87 4.10
C LYS A 136 10.59 6.62 2.62
N ASP A 137 11.55 6.11 1.86
CA ASP A 137 11.40 5.79 0.45
C ASP A 137 10.15 4.93 0.21
N GLN A 138 9.32 5.37 -0.75
CA GLN A 138 8.05 4.73 -1.08
C GLN A 138 8.02 4.16 -2.50
N THR A 139 9.18 4.04 -3.18
CA THR A 139 9.21 3.55 -4.56
C THR A 139 8.72 2.11 -4.69
N PHE A 140 8.92 1.28 -3.66
CA PHE A 140 8.38 -0.08 -3.59
C PHE A 140 6.86 -0.10 -3.82
N PHE A 141 6.12 0.79 -3.15
CA PHE A 141 4.67 0.90 -3.26
C PHE A 141 4.20 1.51 -4.59
N LEU A 142 5.10 2.15 -5.33
CA LEU A 142 4.87 2.77 -6.62
C LEU A 142 5.35 1.90 -7.80
N SER A 143 5.86 0.69 -7.51
CA SER A 143 6.48 -0.21 -8.51
C SER A 143 5.59 -0.58 -9.70
N GLN A 144 4.27 -0.46 -9.58
CA GLN A 144 3.32 -0.78 -10.65
C GLN A 144 2.61 0.44 -11.26
N ILE A 145 3.05 1.67 -11.00
CA ILE A 145 2.46 2.84 -11.67
C ILE A 145 2.80 2.83 -13.16
N SER A 146 1.83 3.24 -14.00
CA SER A 146 2.05 3.29 -15.45
C SER A 146 2.96 4.45 -15.84
N GLN A 147 3.62 4.32 -17.00
CA GLN A 147 4.41 5.42 -17.58
C GLN A 147 3.56 6.66 -17.88
N ASP A 148 2.30 6.48 -18.26
CA ASP A 148 1.39 7.60 -18.51
C ASP A 148 1.07 8.35 -17.21
N ALA A 149 0.90 7.63 -16.11
CA ALA A 149 0.66 8.23 -14.81
C ALA A 149 1.91 8.92 -14.24
N LEU A 150 3.06 8.27 -14.36
CA LEU A 150 4.33 8.81 -13.87
C LEU A 150 4.71 10.12 -14.58
N ARG A 151 4.45 10.24 -15.89
CA ARG A 151 4.64 11.48 -16.67
C ARG A 151 3.80 12.68 -16.22
N ARG A 152 2.76 12.42 -15.44
CA ARG A 152 1.77 13.41 -14.99
C ARG A 152 1.75 13.55 -13.47
N THR A 153 2.77 13.03 -12.79
CA THR A 153 2.84 13.07 -11.33
C THR A 153 4.10 13.78 -10.83
N ILE A 154 3.90 14.66 -9.87
CA ILE A 154 4.93 15.38 -9.11
C ILE A 154 5.04 14.76 -7.71
N PHE A 155 6.27 14.66 -7.20
CA PHE A 155 6.57 14.20 -5.84
C PHE A 155 7.34 15.28 -5.06
N PRO A 156 6.64 16.28 -4.49
CA PRO A 156 7.29 17.43 -3.87
C PRO A 156 8.18 17.07 -2.66
N LEU A 157 7.91 15.94 -2.01
CA LEU A 157 8.68 15.48 -0.86
C LEU A 157 9.92 14.67 -1.25
N GLY A 158 10.10 14.36 -2.54
CA GLY A 158 11.14 13.44 -3.02
C GLY A 158 12.57 13.85 -2.68
N GLY A 159 12.83 15.14 -2.56
CA GLY A 159 14.14 15.69 -2.18
C GLY A 159 14.31 15.98 -0.68
N LEU A 160 13.29 15.72 0.14
CA LEU A 160 13.24 16.16 1.54
C LEU A 160 13.28 14.97 2.51
N THR A 161 13.87 15.19 3.68
CA THR A 161 13.73 14.26 4.80
C THR A 161 12.44 14.49 5.56
N LYS A 162 11.91 13.46 6.21
CA LYS A 162 10.67 13.57 6.99
C LYS A 162 10.76 14.63 8.09
N ASP A 163 11.91 14.73 8.74
CA ASP A 163 12.13 15.72 9.79
C ASP A 163 12.15 17.14 9.24
N PHE A 164 12.73 17.33 8.05
CA PHE A 164 12.69 18.62 7.38
C PHE A 164 11.26 19.00 6.95
N VAL A 165 10.48 18.04 6.44
CA VAL A 165 9.04 18.26 6.14
C VAL A 165 8.27 18.67 7.40
N LYS A 166 8.52 18.00 8.54
CA LYS A 166 7.91 18.39 9.83
C LYS A 166 8.33 19.79 10.27
N LYS A 167 9.59 20.18 10.05
CA LYS A 167 10.09 21.52 10.33
C LYS A 167 9.36 22.58 9.50
N ILE A 168 9.25 22.38 8.18
CA ILE A 168 8.48 23.27 7.29
C ILE A 168 7.04 23.39 7.79
N ALA A 169 6.38 22.28 8.12
CA ALA A 169 5.02 22.29 8.64
C ALA A 169 4.89 23.07 9.96
N ALA A 170 5.86 22.95 10.86
CA ALA A 170 5.88 23.70 12.12
C ALA A 170 6.03 25.21 11.88
N GLU A 171 6.96 25.62 11.01
CA GLU A 171 7.23 27.02 10.67
C GLU A 171 6.01 27.71 10.05
N HIS A 172 5.20 26.97 9.29
CA HIS A 172 3.97 27.47 8.70
C HIS A 172 2.74 27.30 9.63
N GLY A 173 2.95 26.89 10.88
CA GLY A 173 1.91 26.77 11.89
C GLY A 173 0.90 25.64 11.63
N PHE A 174 1.32 24.52 11.06
CA PHE A 174 0.53 23.29 10.90
C PHE A 174 0.71 22.34 12.11
N HIS A 175 0.76 22.89 13.33
CA HIS A 175 0.97 22.10 14.54
C HIS A 175 -0.12 21.06 14.82
N HIS A 176 -1.34 21.26 14.32
CA HIS A 176 -2.43 20.27 14.45
C HIS A 176 -2.12 18.99 13.66
N VAL A 177 -1.56 19.12 12.45
CA VAL A 177 -1.11 17.98 11.62
C VAL A 177 0.09 17.28 12.25
N LEU A 178 1.01 18.03 12.85
CA LEU A 178 2.21 17.45 13.49
C LEU A 178 1.91 16.54 14.69
N LYS A 179 0.75 16.71 15.33
CA LYS A 179 0.28 15.83 16.41
C LYS A 179 -0.27 14.50 15.90
N ARG A 180 -0.54 14.39 14.59
CA ARG A 180 -1.05 13.16 13.98
C ARG A 180 0.07 12.12 13.96
N LYS A 181 -0.29 10.90 14.36
CA LYS A 181 0.57 9.74 14.14
C LYS A 181 0.61 9.43 12.64
N GLU A 182 1.71 8.84 12.18
CA GLU A 182 1.75 8.31 10.83
C GLU A 182 0.70 7.21 10.66
N SER A 183 0.03 7.19 9.52
CA SER A 183 -0.92 6.13 9.20
C SER A 183 -0.17 4.81 9.04
N MET A 184 -0.56 3.83 9.84
CA MET A 184 -0.09 2.45 9.78
C MET A 184 -1.26 1.55 9.35
N GLY A 185 -0.96 0.39 8.80
CA GLY A 185 -1.96 -0.56 8.30
C GLY A 185 -2.33 -0.33 6.84
N ILE A 186 -3.40 -0.99 6.39
CA ILE A 186 -3.83 -0.98 4.99
C ILE A 186 -4.37 0.41 4.63
N CYS A 187 -3.96 0.95 3.47
CA CYS A 187 -4.39 2.27 3.02
C CYS A 187 -5.93 2.41 3.06
N PHE A 188 -6.42 3.54 3.57
CA PHE A 188 -7.84 3.88 3.72
C PHE A 188 -8.69 3.04 4.71
N ILE A 189 -8.25 1.85 5.11
CA ILE A 189 -8.91 1.03 6.14
C ILE A 189 -8.43 1.42 7.55
N GLY A 190 -7.14 1.75 7.68
CA GLY A 190 -6.52 2.21 8.93
C GLY A 190 -5.99 1.08 9.82
N GLU A 191 -5.61 1.44 11.06
CA GLU A 191 -5.02 0.51 12.03
C GLU A 191 -6.10 -0.27 12.78
N ARG A 192 -6.08 -1.60 12.66
CA ARG A 192 -7.03 -2.52 13.29
C ARG A 192 -6.38 -3.87 13.59
N ASN A 193 -7.03 -4.68 14.42
CA ASN A 193 -6.65 -6.08 14.55
C ASN A 193 -6.96 -6.81 13.23
N PHE A 194 -5.90 -7.22 12.53
CA PHE A 194 -6.01 -7.81 11.21
C PHE A 194 -6.81 -9.12 11.19
N GLU A 195 -6.64 -9.99 12.20
CA GLU A 195 -7.38 -11.26 12.28
C GLU A 195 -8.89 -11.01 12.38
N ASN A 196 -9.33 -10.16 13.30
CA ASN A 196 -10.75 -9.84 13.43
C ASN A 196 -11.30 -9.23 12.14
N PHE A 197 -10.57 -8.29 11.56
CA PHE A 197 -10.98 -7.60 10.34
C PHE A 197 -11.15 -8.56 9.15
N ILE A 198 -10.15 -9.41 8.87
CA ILE A 198 -10.21 -10.27 7.69
C ILE A 198 -11.24 -11.39 7.85
N LEU A 199 -11.53 -11.81 9.08
CA LEU A 199 -12.54 -12.83 9.39
C LEU A 199 -13.99 -12.35 9.18
N GLU A 200 -14.22 -11.05 9.03
CA GLU A 200 -15.52 -10.51 8.60
C GLU A 200 -15.80 -10.82 7.11
N TYR A 201 -14.74 -11.13 6.34
CA TYR A 201 -14.80 -11.32 4.88
C TYR A 201 -14.41 -12.72 4.43
N LEU A 202 -13.61 -13.44 5.23
CA LEU A 202 -13.15 -14.79 4.93
C LEU A 202 -13.61 -15.78 6.01
N GLU A 203 -14.23 -16.87 5.55
CA GLU A 203 -14.59 -17.96 6.43
C GLU A 203 -13.32 -18.68 6.95
N PRO A 204 -13.18 -18.87 8.29
CA PRO A 204 -12.11 -19.68 8.84
C PRO A 204 -12.09 -21.09 8.23
N ARG A 205 -10.91 -21.52 7.77
CA ARG A 205 -10.63 -22.90 7.35
C ARG A 205 -9.53 -23.47 8.24
N PRO A 206 -9.88 -24.09 9.38
CA PRO A 206 -8.89 -24.58 10.31
C PRO A 206 -7.96 -25.62 9.68
N GLY A 207 -6.70 -25.60 10.09
CA GLY A 207 -5.67 -26.49 9.58
C GLY A 207 -4.57 -26.73 10.60
N ASN A 208 -3.56 -27.51 10.22
CA ASN A 208 -2.48 -27.93 11.11
C ASN A 208 -1.19 -27.15 10.84
N PHE A 209 -0.43 -26.93 11.91
CA PHE A 209 1.00 -26.64 11.79
C PHE A 209 1.78 -27.94 11.71
N VAL A 210 2.53 -28.12 10.63
CA VAL A 210 3.33 -29.32 10.37
C VAL A 210 4.82 -28.93 10.39
N SER A 211 5.57 -29.57 11.28
CA SER A 211 7.03 -29.42 11.34
C SER A 211 7.67 -30.01 10.08
N ILE A 212 8.51 -29.23 9.38
CA ILE A 212 9.29 -29.76 8.25
C ILE A 212 10.48 -30.62 8.69
N GLU A 213 10.80 -30.63 9.98
CA GLU A 213 11.95 -31.34 10.54
C GLU A 213 11.65 -32.83 10.72
N ASP A 214 10.40 -33.15 11.08
CA ASP A 214 9.98 -34.51 11.43
C ASP A 214 8.55 -34.86 10.97
N ASN A 215 7.92 -34.00 10.17
CA ASN A 215 6.55 -34.14 9.66
C ASN A 215 5.47 -34.26 10.75
N LYS A 216 5.77 -33.89 11.99
CA LYS A 216 4.77 -33.95 13.07
C LYS A 216 3.85 -32.74 13.06
N VAL A 217 2.58 -32.99 13.40
CA VAL A 217 1.63 -31.92 13.72
C VAL A 217 1.98 -31.36 15.10
N ILE A 218 2.27 -30.07 15.16
CA ILE A 218 2.71 -29.39 16.39
C ILE A 218 1.74 -28.30 16.86
N GLY A 219 0.60 -28.16 16.19
CA GLY A 219 -0.47 -27.23 16.56
C GLY A 219 -1.53 -27.09 15.48
N THR A 220 -2.50 -26.22 15.71
CA THR A 220 -3.59 -25.90 14.77
C THR A 220 -3.76 -24.40 14.61
N HIS A 221 -4.34 -23.96 13.49
CA HIS A 221 -4.70 -22.57 13.22
C HIS A 221 -6.13 -22.44 12.68
N LYS A 222 -6.62 -21.19 12.60
CA LYS A 222 -7.96 -20.87 12.06
C LYS A 222 -8.01 -20.71 10.53
N GLY A 223 -6.87 -20.48 9.88
CA GLY A 223 -6.79 -20.36 8.42
C GLY A 223 -5.41 -19.94 7.93
N CYS A 224 -5.01 -20.43 6.75
CA CYS A 224 -3.70 -20.13 6.15
C CYS A 224 -3.50 -18.62 5.87
N PHE A 225 -4.59 -17.90 5.57
CA PHE A 225 -4.57 -16.46 5.29
C PHE A 225 -4.17 -15.58 6.48
N LEU A 226 -4.18 -16.12 7.70
CA LEU A 226 -3.75 -15.41 8.92
C LEU A 226 -2.22 -15.41 9.11
N TYR A 227 -1.50 -16.10 8.22
CA TYR A 227 -0.07 -16.33 8.35
C TYR A 227 0.66 -15.96 7.07
N THR A 228 1.84 -15.37 7.24
CA THR A 228 2.76 -15.03 6.15
C THR A 228 4.05 -15.84 6.30
N ILE A 229 4.69 -16.19 5.18
CA ILE A 229 6.01 -16.84 5.20
C ILE A 229 7.00 -15.96 5.98
N GLY A 230 7.80 -16.58 6.85
CA GLY A 230 8.70 -15.91 7.79
C GLY A 230 8.05 -15.43 9.09
N GLN A 231 6.71 -15.51 9.22
CA GLN A 231 6.02 -15.13 10.45
C GLN A 231 6.27 -16.16 11.56
N ARG A 232 6.48 -15.69 12.78
CA ARG A 232 6.48 -16.55 13.98
C ARG A 232 5.06 -17.09 14.23
N ALA A 233 4.91 -18.42 14.23
CA ALA A 233 3.61 -19.09 14.37
C ALA A 233 3.00 -19.03 15.78
N LYS A 234 3.76 -18.60 16.80
CA LYS A 234 3.34 -18.43 18.21
C LYS A 234 2.53 -19.61 18.76
N LEU A 235 3.09 -20.81 18.67
CA LEU A 235 2.47 -22.05 19.13
C LEU A 235 2.54 -22.17 20.66
N SER A 236 1.41 -22.50 21.30
CA SER A 236 1.33 -22.68 22.75
C SER A 236 2.00 -23.99 23.20
N GLY A 237 2.69 -23.96 24.34
CA GLY A 237 3.27 -25.16 24.95
C GLY A 237 4.62 -25.62 24.38
N LEU A 238 5.16 -24.90 23.40
CA LEU A 238 6.51 -25.12 22.87
C LEU A 238 7.48 -24.10 23.46
N SER A 239 8.64 -24.57 23.94
CA SER A 239 9.70 -23.72 24.49
C SER A 239 10.42 -22.92 23.41
N GLU A 240 10.46 -23.45 22.19
CA GLU A 240 11.18 -22.85 21.07
C GLU A 240 10.26 -22.00 20.17
N ALA A 241 10.84 -21.02 19.49
CA ALA A 241 10.14 -20.25 18.47
C ALA A 241 10.07 -21.03 17.15
N TRP A 242 8.88 -21.06 16.55
CA TRP A 242 8.62 -21.68 15.26
C TRP A 242 8.19 -20.65 14.23
N PHE A 243 8.67 -20.81 12.99
CA PHE A 243 8.47 -19.87 11.89
C PHE A 243 7.83 -20.56 10.70
N VAL A 244 6.88 -19.87 10.06
CA VAL A 244 6.21 -20.34 8.85
C VAL A 244 7.18 -20.33 7.69
N VAL A 245 7.35 -21.46 7.02
CA VAL A 245 8.23 -21.60 5.85
C VAL A 245 7.45 -21.82 4.56
N ASP A 246 6.29 -22.46 4.65
CA ASP A 246 5.44 -22.71 3.48
C ASP A 246 3.97 -22.87 3.90
N LYS A 247 3.05 -22.75 2.93
CA LYS A 247 1.61 -22.88 3.10
C LYS A 247 1.03 -23.69 1.96
N ASP A 248 0.33 -24.76 2.28
CA ASP A 248 -0.44 -25.52 1.30
C ASP A 248 -1.93 -25.17 1.40
N ALA A 249 -2.40 -24.33 0.47
CA ALA A 249 -3.80 -23.92 0.41
C ALA A 249 -4.76 -25.08 0.10
N THR A 250 -4.27 -26.18 -0.49
CA THR A 250 -5.11 -27.35 -0.83
C THR A 250 -5.39 -28.21 0.39
N SER A 251 -4.35 -28.57 1.16
CA SER A 251 -4.53 -29.33 2.41
C SER A 251 -4.93 -28.45 3.59
N GLY A 252 -4.69 -27.14 3.51
CA GLY A 252 -4.88 -26.20 4.61
C GLY A 252 -3.76 -26.24 5.65
N ASN A 253 -2.67 -26.97 5.40
CA ASN A 253 -1.55 -27.07 6.33
C ASN A 253 -0.58 -25.88 6.18
N ILE A 254 -0.02 -25.47 7.32
CA ILE A 254 1.09 -24.51 7.37
C ILE A 254 2.34 -25.26 7.81
N PHE A 255 3.39 -25.17 7.01
CA PHE A 255 4.68 -25.77 7.30
C PHE A 255 5.55 -24.83 8.12
N VAL A 256 6.17 -25.37 9.16
CA VAL A 256 6.96 -24.58 10.13
C VAL A 256 8.29 -25.24 10.44
N VAL A 257 9.26 -24.40 10.79
CA VAL A 257 10.61 -24.79 11.22
C VAL A 257 10.94 -24.15 12.56
N SER A 258 11.76 -24.84 13.38
CA SER A 258 12.25 -24.27 14.63
C SER A 258 13.32 -23.19 14.37
N LEU A 259 13.48 -22.28 15.32
CA LEU A 259 14.51 -21.22 15.24
C LEU A 259 15.92 -21.81 15.15
N PHE A 260 16.19 -22.86 15.92
CA PHE A 260 17.47 -23.54 15.95
C PHE A 260 17.85 -24.07 14.57
N THR A 261 16.94 -24.79 13.93
CA THR A 261 17.16 -25.31 12.57
C THR A 261 17.29 -24.19 11.55
N LEU A 262 16.49 -23.12 11.66
CA LEU A 262 16.58 -21.96 10.77
C LEU A 262 17.98 -21.32 10.82
N ILE A 263 18.53 -21.11 12.02
CA ILE A 263 19.87 -20.56 12.23
C ILE A 263 20.95 -21.47 11.64
N LEU A 264 20.84 -22.79 11.85
CA LEU A 264 21.80 -23.74 11.27
C LEU A 264 21.82 -23.70 9.74
N CYS A 265 20.65 -23.58 9.10
CA CYS A 265 20.55 -23.45 7.65
C CYS A 265 21.19 -22.15 7.13
N GLU A 266 20.99 -21.01 7.80
CA GLU A 266 21.65 -19.75 7.41
C GLU A 266 23.18 -19.82 7.53
N ILE A 267 23.69 -20.42 8.62
CA ILE A 267 25.13 -20.61 8.81
C ILE A 267 25.71 -21.44 7.67
N ASN A 268 25.05 -22.53 7.29
CA ASN A 268 25.52 -23.40 6.20
C ASN A 268 25.38 -22.74 4.82
N ALA A 269 24.35 -21.93 4.59
CA ALA A 269 24.15 -21.21 3.34
C ALA A 269 25.13 -20.05 3.14
N GLY A 270 25.61 -19.42 4.21
CA GLY A 270 26.61 -18.34 4.17
C GLY A 270 28.06 -18.83 4.00
N ILE A 271 28.28 -20.14 3.98
CA ILE A 271 29.60 -20.77 3.77
C ILE A 271 29.78 -21.25 2.30
N ALA A 272 28.74 -21.13 1.47
CA ALA A 272 28.75 -21.53 0.06
C ALA A 272 29.00 -20.37 -0.91
#